data_AF-A0A814R5Z9-F1
#
_entry.id   AF-A0A814R5Z9-F1
#
_cell.length_a   1.000
_cell.length_b   1.000
_cell.length_c   1.000
_cell.angle_alpha   90.00
_cell.angle_beta   90.00
_cell.angle_gamma   90.00
#
_symmetry.space_group_name_H-M   'P 1'
#
loop_
_entity.id
_entity.type
_entity.pdbx_description
1 polymer ?
#
loop_
_entity_poly.entity_id
_entity_poly.type
_entity_poly.pdbx_seq_one_letter_code
_entity_poly.pdbx_strand_id
1 'polypeptide(L)'
;MAESKQCFTCQKPTGIILCVGCNGYFCTKDFKGHREILFTEMEKLVEERNKLQEIINKPTKETDANNPLIEEINAWEKITVERVRQTAEQVRQQANQLMNSKSMKTINEFSGFTEELANMKETEDYVEHDLTRLKQKIDQFNVVLTRLSQGIIIELNKEESERINWNRIIYVREKPVEIEVQQTSKKRKGMFVTSNLNKF
;
A
#
# COMPACT_ATOMS: atom_id res chain seq x y z
N MET A 1 -18.96 -59.43 51.72
CA MET A 1 -18.41 -58.41 52.65
C MET A 1 -18.07 -57.19 51.80
N ALA A 2 -18.69 -56.04 52.03
CA ALA A 2 -18.43 -54.84 51.23
C ALA A 2 -17.06 -54.25 51.62
N GLU A 3 -16.09 -54.26 50.71
CA GLU A 3 -14.83 -53.56 50.89
C GLU A 3 -15.13 -52.07 51.14
N SER A 4 -14.71 -51.58 52.31
CA SER A 4 -14.95 -50.19 52.68
C SER A 4 -14.08 -49.28 51.81
N LYS A 5 -14.75 -48.53 50.93
CA LYS A 5 -14.11 -47.55 50.07
C LYS A 5 -13.71 -46.35 50.93
N GLN A 6 -12.41 -46.10 51.03
CA GLN A 6 -11.86 -44.98 51.79
C GLN A 6 -11.98 -43.68 51.00
N CYS A 7 -12.24 -42.58 51.70
CA CYS A 7 -12.24 -41.25 51.10
C CYS A 7 -10.81 -40.82 50.72
N PHE A 8 -10.61 -40.37 49.48
CA PHE A 8 -9.33 -39.94 48.93
C PHE A 8 -8.71 -38.77 49.70
N THR A 9 -9.55 -37.85 50.19
CA THR A 9 -9.10 -36.67 50.96
C THR A 9 -8.86 -36.97 52.44
N CYS A 10 -9.86 -37.47 53.18
CA CYS A 10 -9.75 -37.65 54.63
C CYS A 10 -9.41 -39.08 55.11
N GLN A 11 -9.26 -40.04 54.18
CA GLN A 11 -8.92 -41.46 54.43
C GLN A 11 -9.89 -42.24 55.31
N LYS A 12 -11.04 -41.65 55.69
CA LYS A 12 -12.07 -42.32 56.46
C LYS A 12 -12.80 -43.38 55.61
N PRO A 13 -13.26 -44.50 56.21
CA PRO A 13 -14.01 -45.58 55.55
C PRO A 13 -15.47 -45.18 55.17
N THR A 14 -15.65 -43.96 54.66
CA THR A 14 -16.94 -43.33 54.35
C THR A 14 -17.03 -42.86 52.89
N GLY A 15 -16.16 -43.37 52.02
CA GLY A 15 -16.17 -43.08 50.60
C GLY A 15 -17.36 -43.72 49.91
N ILE A 16 -18.32 -42.90 49.49
CA ILE A 16 -19.56 -43.39 48.83
C ILE A 16 -19.73 -42.83 47.41
N ILE A 17 -19.03 -41.74 47.06
CA ILE A 17 -19.11 -41.09 45.75
C ILE A 17 -17.80 -41.31 45.00
N LEU A 18 -17.87 -41.83 43.78
CA LEU A 18 -16.71 -41.96 42.89
C LEU A 18 -16.58 -40.72 42.00
N CYS A 19 -15.44 -40.04 42.04
CA CYS A 19 -15.09 -39.05 41.02
C CYS A 19 -14.34 -39.75 39.88
N VAL A 20 -14.93 -39.78 38.68
CA VAL A 20 -14.32 -40.43 37.51
C VAL A 20 -13.04 -39.71 37.08
N GLY A 21 -13.02 -38.36 37.15
CA GLY A 21 -11.85 -37.57 36.76
C GLY A 21 -10.63 -37.78 37.66
N CYS A 22 -10.84 -38.02 38.96
CA CYS A 22 -9.76 -38.32 39.90
C CYS A 22 -9.52 -39.83 40.10
N ASN A 23 -10.40 -40.67 39.54
CA ASN A 23 -10.45 -42.11 39.80
C ASN A 23 -10.36 -42.47 41.30
N GLY A 24 -11.12 -41.77 42.15
CA GLY A 24 -11.05 -41.89 43.60
C GLY A 24 -12.41 -41.74 44.29
N TYR A 25 -12.59 -42.41 45.43
CA TYR A 25 -13.81 -42.33 46.24
C TYR A 25 -13.73 -41.17 47.23
N PHE A 26 -14.84 -40.49 47.47
CA PHE A 26 -14.94 -39.36 48.40
C PHE A 26 -16.11 -39.57 49.35
N CYS A 27 -15.98 -39.07 50.58
CA CYS A 27 -17.13 -38.85 51.44
C CYS A 27 -17.90 -37.60 50.95
N THR A 28 -19.18 -37.48 51.27
CA THR A 28 -20.04 -36.39 50.78
C THR A 28 -19.46 -34.99 51.05
N LYS A 29 -18.85 -34.80 52.23
CA LYS A 29 -18.24 -33.52 52.62
C LYS A 29 -17.05 -33.16 51.72
N ASP A 30 -16.12 -34.10 51.55
CA ASP A 30 -14.90 -33.85 50.77
C ASP A 30 -15.18 -33.80 49.26
N PHE A 31 -16.20 -34.53 48.79
CA PHE A 31 -16.66 -34.42 47.41
C PHE A 31 -17.22 -33.03 47.10
N LYS A 32 -17.99 -32.44 48.04
CA LYS A 32 -18.48 -31.06 47.90
C LYS A 32 -17.33 -30.06 47.79
N GLY A 33 -16.33 -30.17 48.68
CA GLY A 33 -15.13 -29.33 48.61
C GLY A 33 -14.33 -29.52 47.31
N HIS A 34 -14.20 -30.76 46.83
CA HIS A 34 -13.57 -31.05 45.54
C HIS A 34 -14.31 -30.38 44.37
N ARG A 35 -15.65 -30.41 44.37
CA ARG A 35 -16.47 -29.74 43.35
C ARG A 35 -16.38 -28.21 43.43
N GLU A 36 -16.28 -27.63 44.62
CA GLU A 36 -16.08 -26.19 44.82
C GLU A 36 -14.72 -25.70 44.26
N ILE A 37 -13.65 -26.50 44.39
CA ILE A 37 -12.35 -26.20 43.78
C ILE A 37 -12.47 -26.17 42.24
N LEU A 38 -13.06 -27.21 41.64
CA LEU A 38 -13.26 -27.27 40.18
C LEU A 38 -14.12 -26.11 39.66
N PHE A 39 -15.17 -25.74 40.40
CA PHE A 39 -15.99 -24.58 40.07
C PHE A 39 -15.16 -23.29 40.06
N THR A 40 -14.33 -23.10 41.08
CA THR A 40 -13.45 -21.91 41.19
C THR A 40 -12.42 -21.86 40.06
N GLU A 41 -11.86 -23.00 39.64
CA GLU A 41 -10.93 -23.06 38.50
C GLU A 41 -11.63 -22.72 37.17
N MET A 42 -12.86 -23.19 36.98
CA MET A 42 -13.64 -22.86 35.79
C MET A 42 -13.98 -21.37 35.71
N GLU A 43 -14.37 -20.75 36.83
CA GLU A 43 -14.64 -19.30 36.88
C GLU A 43 -13.39 -18.49 36.47
N LYS A 44 -12.19 -18.91 36.90
CA LYS A 44 -10.92 -18.28 36.47
C LYS A 44 -10.69 -18.39 34.97
N LEU A 45 -10.93 -19.58 34.38
CA LEU A 45 -10.81 -19.77 32.93
C LEU A 45 -11.80 -18.91 32.15
N VAL A 46 -13.04 -18.77 32.65
CA VAL A 46 -14.04 -17.88 32.06
C VAL A 46 -13.59 -16.42 32.14
N GLU A 47 -13.05 -15.99 33.28
CA GLU A 47 -12.52 -14.64 33.45
C GLU A 47 -11.35 -14.35 32.50
N GLU A 48 -10.40 -15.28 32.36
CA GLU A 48 -9.28 -15.17 31.42
C GLU A 48 -9.77 -15.11 29.97
N ARG A 49 -10.71 -15.97 29.59
CA ARG A 49 -11.35 -15.95 28.27
C ARG A 49 -12.05 -14.61 28.02
N ASN A 50 -12.72 -14.03 29.02
CA ASN A 50 -13.37 -12.73 28.89
C ASN A 50 -12.35 -11.61 28.69
N LYS A 51 -11.22 -11.63 29.41
CA LYS A 51 -10.10 -10.70 29.18
C LYS A 51 -9.52 -10.83 27.77
N LEU A 52 -9.33 -12.06 27.28
CA LEU A 52 -8.89 -12.30 25.91
C LEU A 52 -9.91 -11.78 24.90
N GLN A 53 -11.20 -12.02 25.12
CA GLN A 53 -12.28 -11.50 24.27
C GLN A 53 -12.29 -9.97 24.25
N GLU A 54 -12.08 -9.30 25.38
CA GLU A 54 -11.96 -7.84 25.42
C GLU A 54 -10.74 -7.34 24.64
N ILE A 55 -9.61 -8.04 24.70
CA ILE A 55 -8.41 -7.69 23.93
C ILE A 55 -8.65 -7.86 22.43
N ILE A 56 -9.27 -8.97 22.02
CA ILE A 56 -9.59 -9.26 20.61
C ILE A 56 -10.63 -8.27 20.07
N ASN A 57 -11.64 -7.94 20.87
CA ASN A 57 -12.73 -7.04 20.47
C ASN A 57 -12.35 -5.57 20.60
N LYS A 58 -11.24 -5.22 21.27
CA LYS A 58 -10.73 -3.84 21.26
C LYS A 58 -10.39 -3.51 19.81
N PRO A 59 -11.05 -2.51 19.21
CA PRO A 59 -10.64 -2.01 17.91
C PRO A 59 -9.18 -1.62 18.03
N THR A 60 -8.32 -2.15 17.17
CA THR A 60 -7.00 -1.58 16.97
C THR A 60 -7.23 -0.11 16.68
N LYS A 61 -6.77 0.77 17.58
CA LYS A 61 -6.97 2.23 17.51
C LYS A 61 -6.37 2.86 16.25
N GLU A 62 -5.67 2.09 15.44
CA GLU A 62 -5.35 2.39 14.06
C GLU A 62 -6.59 2.16 13.19
N THR A 63 -7.61 2.98 13.41
CA THR A 63 -8.55 3.31 12.34
C THR A 63 -7.75 3.80 11.13
N ASP A 64 -8.14 3.35 9.93
CA ASP A 64 -7.46 3.54 8.64
C ASP A 64 -6.93 4.96 8.35
N ALA A 65 -7.46 5.97 9.03
CA ALA A 65 -7.07 7.37 8.88
C ALA A 65 -5.68 7.73 9.44
N ASN A 66 -5.09 6.93 10.34
CA ASN A 66 -3.79 7.24 10.97
C ASN A 66 -2.73 6.13 10.78
N ASN A 67 -2.95 5.19 9.85
CA ASN A 67 -1.95 4.17 9.57
C ASN A 67 -0.86 4.76 8.65
N PRO A 68 0.43 4.84 9.07
CA PRO A 68 1.50 5.41 8.26
C PRO A 68 1.65 4.75 6.89
N LEU A 69 1.37 3.45 6.78
CA LEU A 69 1.39 2.73 5.50
C LEU A 69 0.31 3.25 4.55
N ILE A 70 -0.89 3.55 5.07
CA ILE A 70 -1.99 4.11 4.27
C ILE A 70 -1.64 5.53 3.82
N GLU A 71 -1.01 6.34 4.68
CA GLU A 71 -0.51 7.66 4.30
C GLU A 71 0.55 7.59 3.17
N GLU A 72 1.48 6.63 3.24
CA GLU A 72 2.47 6.39 2.19
C GLU A 72 1.82 5.99 0.85
N ILE A 73 0.81 5.11 0.89
CA ILE A 73 0.04 4.71 -0.30
C ILE A 73 -0.67 5.93 -0.90
N ASN A 74 -1.34 6.73 -0.07
CA ASN A 74 -2.05 7.94 -0.51
C ASN A 74 -1.09 8.98 -1.12
N ALA A 75 0.09 9.16 -0.53
CA ALA A 75 1.12 10.04 -1.05
C ALA A 75 1.65 9.55 -2.40
N TRP A 76 1.93 8.25 -2.53
CA TRP A 76 2.35 7.62 -3.77
C TRP A 76 1.31 7.77 -4.88
N GLU A 77 0.03 7.55 -4.58
CA GLU A 77 -1.08 7.72 -5.52
C GLU A 77 -1.12 9.17 -6.05
N LYS A 78 -1.11 10.14 -5.14
CA LYS A 78 -1.17 11.57 -5.48
C LYS A 78 -0.01 11.98 -6.40
N ILE A 79 1.22 11.58 -6.07
CA ILE A 79 2.41 11.89 -6.87
C ILE A 79 2.33 11.24 -8.25
N THR A 80 1.87 9.99 -8.31
CA THR A 80 1.81 9.23 -9.56
C THR A 80 0.76 9.82 -10.51
N VAL A 81 -0.44 10.14 -10.01
CA VAL A 81 -1.49 10.82 -10.77
C VAL A 81 -1.01 12.16 -11.31
N GLU A 82 -0.30 12.93 -10.49
CA GLU A 82 0.22 14.24 -10.90
C GLU A 82 1.27 14.11 -12.01
N ARG A 83 2.18 13.13 -11.93
CA ARG A 83 3.15 12.87 -12.99
C ARG A 83 2.49 12.50 -14.32
N VAL A 84 1.42 11.68 -14.27
CA VAL A 84 0.64 11.33 -15.46
C VAL A 84 0.00 12.56 -16.08
N ARG A 85 -0.60 13.44 -15.27
CA ARG A 85 -1.21 14.70 -15.73
C ARG A 85 -0.18 15.62 -16.38
N GLN A 86 0.97 15.83 -15.75
CA GLN A 86 2.05 16.66 -16.27
C GLN A 86 2.58 16.13 -17.60
N THR A 87 2.81 14.82 -17.69
CA THR A 87 3.26 14.18 -18.94
C THR A 87 2.22 14.35 -20.04
N ALA A 88 0.93 14.12 -19.74
CA ALA A 88 -0.15 14.30 -20.70
C ALA A 88 -0.24 15.74 -21.20
N GLU A 89 -0.07 16.73 -20.33
CA GLU A 89 -0.08 18.15 -20.71
C GLU A 89 1.11 18.51 -21.60
N GLN A 90 2.32 18.02 -21.28
CA GLN A 90 3.49 18.20 -22.14
C GLN A 90 3.27 17.63 -23.54
N VAL A 91 2.72 16.42 -23.63
CA VAL A 91 2.43 15.78 -24.93
C VAL A 91 1.35 16.55 -25.70
N ARG A 92 0.31 17.08 -25.03
CA ARG A 92 -0.69 17.97 -25.67
C ARG A 92 -0.04 19.22 -26.23
N GLN A 93 0.85 19.87 -25.48
CA GLN A 93 1.56 21.05 -25.93
C GLN A 93 2.44 20.76 -27.15
N GLN A 94 3.16 19.63 -27.14
CA GLN A 94 3.95 19.19 -28.29
C GLN A 94 3.08 18.92 -29.52
N ALA A 95 1.94 18.24 -29.35
CA ALA A 95 0.99 18.00 -30.44
C ALA A 95 0.47 19.31 -31.03
N ASN A 96 0.08 20.27 -30.20
CA ASN A 96 -0.37 21.60 -30.63
C ASN A 96 0.74 22.37 -31.36
N GLN A 97 1.98 22.32 -30.87
CA GLN A 97 3.12 22.93 -31.54
C GLN A 97 3.36 22.31 -32.92
N LEU A 98 3.29 20.98 -33.03
CA LEU A 98 3.43 20.29 -34.33
C LEU A 98 2.32 20.71 -35.30
N MET A 99 1.07 20.78 -34.85
CA MET A 99 -0.07 21.24 -35.65
C MET A 99 0.09 22.70 -36.11
N ASN A 100 0.60 23.58 -35.23
CA ASN A 100 0.62 25.02 -35.48
C ASN A 100 1.94 25.53 -36.11
N SER A 101 3.03 24.76 -36.04
CA SER A 101 4.37 25.19 -36.48
C SER A 101 4.42 25.65 -37.94
N LYS A 102 3.76 24.90 -38.85
CA LYS A 102 3.72 25.25 -40.28
C LYS A 102 2.82 26.47 -40.55
N SER A 103 1.74 26.63 -39.79
CA SER A 103 0.84 27.77 -39.89
C SER A 103 1.51 29.06 -39.41
N MET A 104 2.23 29.02 -38.28
CA MET A 104 2.92 30.19 -37.73
C MET A 104 4.00 30.75 -38.67
N LYS A 105 4.80 29.87 -39.29
CA LYS A 105 5.79 30.30 -40.29
C LYS A 105 5.12 31.01 -41.47
N THR A 106 4.03 30.44 -41.98
CA THR A 106 3.26 30.99 -43.11
C THR A 106 2.62 32.34 -42.75
N ILE A 107 2.08 32.49 -41.53
CA ILE A 107 1.51 33.75 -41.03
C ILE A 107 2.57 34.86 -41.01
N ASN A 108 3.78 34.57 -40.50
CA ASN A 108 4.85 35.55 -40.44
C ASN A 108 5.32 35.97 -41.84
N GLU A 109 5.50 35.03 -42.76
CA GLU A 109 5.87 35.31 -44.15
C GLU A 109 4.79 36.15 -44.87
N PHE A 110 3.52 35.88 -44.59
CA PHE A 110 2.40 36.63 -45.14
C PHE A 110 2.30 38.06 -44.57
N SER A 111 2.60 38.26 -43.28
CA SER A 111 2.66 39.58 -42.67
C SER A 111 3.72 40.47 -43.35
N GLY A 112 4.94 39.96 -43.51
CA GLY A 112 6.00 40.70 -44.19
C GLY A 112 5.68 41.00 -45.66
N PHE A 113 5.00 40.08 -46.34
CA PHE A 113 4.47 40.33 -47.69
C PHE A 113 3.39 41.43 -47.73
N THR A 114 2.54 41.49 -46.70
CA THR A 114 1.48 42.51 -46.58
C THR A 114 2.09 43.90 -46.38
N GLU A 115 3.11 44.01 -45.52
CA GLU A 115 3.86 45.25 -45.30
C GLU A 115 4.59 45.71 -46.56
N GLU A 116 5.25 44.78 -47.26
CA GLU A 116 5.90 45.03 -48.56
C GLU A 116 4.92 45.62 -49.59
N LEU A 117 3.74 45.01 -49.73
CA LEU A 117 2.68 45.49 -50.63
C LEU A 117 2.16 46.88 -50.25
N ALA A 118 1.94 47.12 -48.95
CA ALA A 118 1.45 48.40 -48.46
C ALA A 118 2.45 49.52 -48.76
N ASN A 119 3.73 49.28 -48.48
CA ASN A 119 4.80 50.23 -48.73
C ASN A 119 4.95 50.54 -50.23
N MET A 120 5.05 49.52 -51.09
CA MET A 120 5.14 49.71 -52.55
C MET A 120 3.94 50.46 -53.13
N LYS A 121 2.75 50.23 -52.58
CA LYS A 121 1.54 50.95 -53.01
C LYS A 121 1.56 52.42 -52.56
N GLU A 122 2.06 52.71 -51.36
CA GLU A 122 2.15 54.07 -50.83
C GLU A 122 3.24 54.89 -51.54
N THR A 123 4.39 54.29 -51.80
CA THR A 123 5.52 54.96 -52.45
C THR A 123 5.40 55.03 -53.98
N GLU A 124 4.48 54.24 -54.55
CA GLU A 124 4.36 53.99 -55.99
C GLU A 124 5.67 53.48 -56.63
N ASP A 125 6.56 52.92 -55.81
CA ASP A 125 7.90 52.44 -56.21
C ASP A 125 7.84 50.96 -56.59
N TYR A 126 7.28 50.68 -57.76
CA TYR A 126 7.23 49.33 -58.32
C TYR A 126 7.32 49.36 -59.84
N VAL A 127 7.87 48.30 -60.41
CA VAL A 127 7.93 48.09 -61.87
C VAL A 127 7.34 46.72 -62.24
N GLU A 128 7.25 46.42 -63.53
CA GLU A 128 6.54 45.23 -64.04
C GLU A 128 7.09 43.92 -63.49
N HIS A 129 8.41 43.85 -63.23
CA HIS A 129 9.02 42.66 -62.64
C HIS A 129 8.62 42.47 -61.17
N ASP A 130 8.44 43.56 -60.40
CA ASP A 130 7.93 43.48 -59.03
C ASP A 130 6.50 42.97 -59.02
N LEU A 131 5.63 43.52 -59.87
CA LEU A 131 4.24 43.06 -59.98
C LEU A 131 4.15 41.58 -60.36
N THR A 132 5.05 41.10 -61.21
CA THR A 132 5.14 39.69 -61.59
C THR A 132 5.57 38.83 -60.40
N ARG A 133 6.60 39.25 -59.65
CA ARG A 133 7.08 38.56 -58.45
C ARG A 133 6.01 38.51 -57.35
N LEU A 134 5.30 39.61 -57.10
CA LEU A 134 4.24 39.70 -56.09
C LEU A 134 3.08 38.74 -56.43
N LYS A 135 2.67 38.65 -57.70
CA LYS A 135 1.65 37.69 -58.16
C LYS A 135 2.08 36.24 -57.92
N GLN A 136 3.32 35.89 -58.28
CA GLN A 136 3.86 34.55 -58.02
C GLN A 136 3.87 34.22 -56.52
N LYS A 137 4.17 35.20 -55.65
CA LYS A 137 4.15 35.03 -54.20
C LYS A 137 2.73 34.80 -53.67
N ILE A 138 1.71 35.46 -54.24
CA ILE A 138 0.29 35.17 -53.95
C ILE A 138 -0.08 33.74 -54.35
N ASP A 139 0.31 33.29 -55.54
CA ASP A 139 0.04 31.93 -56.01
C ASP A 139 0.70 30.88 -55.10
N GLN A 140 1.93 31.15 -54.64
CA GLN A 140 2.63 30.30 -53.66
C GLN A 140 1.86 30.21 -52.34
N PHE A 141 1.38 31.33 -51.79
CA PHE A 141 0.57 31.30 -50.56
C PHE A 141 -0.72 30.49 -50.74
N ASN A 142 -1.41 30.62 -51.87
CA ASN A 142 -2.62 29.84 -52.15
C ASN A 142 -2.35 28.33 -52.16
N VAL A 143 -1.24 27.89 -52.74
CA VAL A 143 -0.81 26.47 -52.73
C VAL A 143 -0.48 26.01 -51.31
N VAL A 144 0.27 26.82 -50.54
CA VAL A 144 0.62 26.49 -49.15
C VAL A 144 -0.63 26.37 -48.28
N LEU A 145 -1.57 27.32 -48.37
CA LEU A 145 -2.82 27.31 -47.62
C LEU A 145 -3.70 26.09 -47.97
N THR A 146 -3.75 25.72 -49.25
CA THR A 146 -4.47 24.51 -49.71
C THR A 146 -3.82 23.23 -49.18
N ARG A 147 -2.50 23.22 -48.97
CA ARG A 147 -1.79 22.09 -48.34
C ARG A 147 -1.96 22.07 -46.83
N LEU A 148 -2.02 23.23 -46.17
CA LEU A 148 -2.26 23.32 -44.73
C LEU A 148 -3.67 22.88 -44.34
N SER A 149 -4.65 23.05 -45.24
CA SER A 149 -6.01 22.53 -45.03
C SER A 149 -6.10 21.01 -45.15
N GLN A 150 -5.09 20.36 -45.75
CA GLN A 150 -4.91 18.91 -45.70
C GLN A 150 -4.22 18.58 -44.37
N GLY A 151 -5.01 18.25 -43.35
CA GLY A 151 -4.53 18.04 -41.98
C GLY A 151 -3.29 17.13 -41.88
N ILE A 152 -2.42 17.42 -40.92
CA ILE A 152 -1.25 16.60 -40.62
C ILE A 152 -1.70 15.40 -39.79
N ILE A 153 -1.22 14.19 -40.13
CA ILE A 153 -1.41 13.00 -39.31
C ILE A 153 -0.37 13.03 -38.19
N ILE A 154 -0.83 13.05 -36.94
CA ILE A 154 0.01 12.95 -35.74
C ILE A 154 -0.38 11.67 -35.01
N GLU A 155 0.60 10.81 -34.77
CA GLU A 155 0.40 9.53 -34.09
C GLU A 155 0.75 9.64 -32.60
N LEU A 156 -0.13 9.10 -31.75
CA LEU A 156 0.12 8.96 -30.31
C LEU A 156 0.67 7.56 -30.04
N ASN A 157 1.94 7.48 -29.60
CA ASN A 157 2.51 6.22 -29.15
C ASN A 157 2.23 6.01 -27.65
N LYS A 158 1.59 4.89 -27.31
CA LYS A 158 1.24 4.53 -25.93
C LYS A 158 1.59 3.07 -25.55
N GLU A 159 2.30 2.33 -26.40
CA GLU A 159 2.50 0.88 -26.24
C GLU A 159 3.14 0.51 -24.90
N GLU A 160 4.16 1.26 -24.47
CA GLU A 160 4.86 1.01 -23.22
C GLU A 160 3.99 1.30 -21.98
N SER A 161 3.03 2.24 -22.09
CA SER A 161 2.11 2.56 -20.99
C SER A 161 1.09 1.44 -20.75
N GLU A 162 0.69 0.73 -21.80
CA GLU A 162 -0.26 -0.39 -21.72
C GLU A 162 0.36 -1.65 -21.12
N ARG A 163 1.69 -1.75 -21.13
CA ARG A 163 2.45 -2.89 -20.57
C ARG A 163 2.78 -2.75 -19.08
N ILE A 164 2.40 -1.64 -18.45
CA ILE A 164 2.74 -1.37 -17.05
C ILE A 164 2.04 -2.37 -16.13
N ASN A 165 2.84 -3.20 -15.43
CA ASN A 165 2.35 -4.08 -14.38
C ASN A 165 2.34 -3.36 -13.03
N TRP A 166 1.19 -2.76 -12.68
CA TRP A 166 1.00 -1.99 -11.46
C TRP A 166 1.30 -2.75 -10.16
N ASN A 167 1.07 -4.07 -10.14
CA ASN A 167 1.34 -4.92 -8.97
C ASN A 167 2.84 -5.09 -8.68
N ARG A 168 3.72 -4.69 -9.60
CA ARG A 168 5.18 -4.65 -9.39
C ARG A 168 5.68 -3.27 -8.98
N ILE A 169 4.85 -2.23 -9.11
CA ILE A 169 5.23 -0.85 -8.82
C ILE A 169 4.95 -0.51 -7.36
N ILE A 170 3.79 -0.91 -6.84
CA ILE A 170 3.44 -0.77 -5.43
C ILE A 170 2.74 -2.04 -4.95
N TYR A 171 3.19 -2.56 -3.80
CA TYR A 171 2.60 -3.75 -3.18
C TYR A 171 2.89 -3.77 -1.68
N VAL A 172 2.02 -4.43 -0.93
CA VAL A 172 2.19 -4.67 0.51
C VAL A 172 2.62 -6.12 0.72
N ARG A 173 3.57 -6.34 1.62
CA ARG A 173 4.01 -7.68 2.04
C ARG A 173 3.98 -7.77 3.55
N GLU A 174 3.53 -8.91 4.06
CA GLU A 174 3.71 -9.23 5.47
C GLU A 174 5.19 -9.53 5.72
N LYS A 175 5.72 -9.00 6.83
CA LYS A 175 7.06 -9.32 7.30
C LYS A 175 6.90 -10.14 8.59
N PRO A 176 7.39 -11.38 8.65
CA PRO A 176 7.24 -12.18 9.86
C PRO A 176 7.99 -11.51 11.02
N VAL A 177 7.36 -11.51 12.20
CA VAL A 177 7.95 -11.00 13.44
C VAL A 177 8.82 -12.10 14.04
N GLU A 178 10.12 -11.85 14.21
CA GLU A 178 11.02 -12.73 14.96
C GLU A 178 10.75 -12.56 16.46
N ILE A 179 10.14 -13.58 17.09
CA ILE A 179 9.88 -13.57 18.54
C ILE A 179 11.06 -14.23 19.25
N GLU A 180 11.94 -13.45 19.87
CA GLU A 180 12.93 -13.95 20.83
C GLU A 180 12.23 -14.36 22.14
N VAL A 181 12.00 -15.65 22.33
CA VAL A 181 11.52 -16.18 23.61
C VAL A 181 12.69 -16.22 24.59
N GLN A 182 12.80 -15.20 25.45
CA GLN A 182 13.75 -15.19 26.56
C GLN A 182 13.35 -16.23 27.62
N GLN A 183 13.93 -17.42 27.53
CA GLN A 183 13.84 -18.43 28.58
C GLN A 183 14.68 -18.00 29.79
N THR A 184 14.00 -17.57 30.86
CA THR A 184 14.64 -17.29 32.15
C THR A 184 14.90 -18.60 32.91
N SER A 185 16.07 -19.21 32.69
CA SER A 185 16.55 -20.33 33.52
C SER A 185 17.04 -19.83 34.89
N LYS A 186 16.25 -20.04 35.94
CA LYS A 186 16.63 -19.90 37.35
C LYS A 186 17.88 -20.73 37.67
N LYS A 187 18.99 -20.06 38.02
CA LYS A 187 20.18 -20.65 38.66
C LYS A 187 19.78 -21.37 39.96
N ARG A 188 19.71 -22.70 39.95
CA ARG A 188 19.90 -23.50 41.17
C ARG A 188 21.40 -23.54 41.47
N LYS A 189 21.83 -22.85 42.51
CA LYS A 189 23.15 -23.04 43.14
C LYS A 189 23.23 -24.50 43.62
N GLY A 190 23.91 -25.35 42.86
CA GLY A 190 24.40 -26.63 43.35
C GLY A 190 25.64 -26.38 44.20
N MET A 191 25.49 -26.57 45.51
CA MET A 191 26.61 -26.69 46.44
C MET A 191 27.14 -28.12 46.30
N PHE A 192 28.20 -28.31 45.51
CA PHE A 192 28.98 -29.54 45.51
C PHE A 192 30.34 -29.23 46.13
N VAL A 193 30.52 -29.71 47.36
CA VAL A 193 31.82 -29.87 47.99
C VAL A 193 32.38 -31.19 47.45
N THR A 194 33.49 -31.14 46.73
CA THR A 194 34.38 -32.30 46.57
C THR A 194 35.82 -31.85 46.78
N SER A 195 36.37 -32.37 47.86
CA SER A 195 37.79 -32.52 48.17
C SER A 195 38.57 -33.12 46.99
N ASN A 196 39.77 -32.60 46.74
CA ASN A 196 40.85 -33.40 46.19
C ASN A 196 42.23 -32.89 46.64
N LEU A 197 42.97 -33.84 47.21
CA LEU A 197 44.42 -33.86 47.42
C LEU A 197 45.17 -33.49 46.12
N ASN A 198 46.23 -32.68 46.22
CA ASN A 198 47.60 -33.15 45.96
C ASN A 198 48.69 -32.06 46.09
N LYS A 199 49.85 -32.50 46.62
CA LYS A 199 51.21 -31.92 46.61
C LYS A 199 51.42 -30.73 47.58
N PHE A 200 52.30 -30.79 48.58
CA PHE A 200 53.56 -31.49 48.78
C PHE A 200 53.68 -32.09 50.18
#